data_AF-A0A7X6WJH3-F1
#
_entry.id   AF-A0A7X6WJH3-F1
#
_cell.length_a   1.000
_cell.length_b   1.000
_cell.length_c   1.000
_cell.angle_alpha   90.00
_cell.angle_beta   90.00
_cell.angle_gamma   90.00
#
_symmetry.space_group_name_H-M   'P 1'
#
loop_
_entity.id
_entity.type
_entity.pdbx_description
1 polymer ?
#
loop_
_entity_poly.entity_id
_entity_poly.type
_entity_poly.pdbx_seq_one_letter_code
_entity_poly.pdbx_strand_id
1 'polypeptide(L)' 'MSETIIYTKTGCPYCARTMQEYKARGIQFKEVNTSLDPAARQLCREKYGASKVPVVVQDGKVVQIGDSSGMG' A
#
# COMPACT_ATOMS: atom_id res chain seq x y z
N MET A 1 6.33 -6.80 16.98
CA MET A 1 6.59 -5.50 16.35
C MET A 1 5.70 -5.44 15.13
N SER A 2 4.82 -4.43 15.03
CA SER A 2 3.87 -4.34 13.92
C SER A 2 4.60 -3.92 12.65
N GLU A 3 4.69 -4.82 11.66
CA GLU A 3 5.26 -4.51 10.36
C GLU A 3 4.15 -3.92 9.48
N THR A 4 4.30 -2.65 9.10
CA THR A 4 3.41 -1.99 8.14
C THR A 4 4.09 -1.92 6.79
N ILE A 5 3.41 -2.35 5.74
CA ILE A 5 3.88 -2.33 4.35
C ILE A 5 2.84 -1.59 3.53
N ILE A 6 3.29 -0.60 2.77
CA ILE A 6 2.46 0.18 1.85
C ILE A 6 2.88 -0.17 0.44
N TYR A 7 1.98 -0.85 -0.28
CA TYR A 7 2.16 -1.14 -1.68
C TYR A 7 1.69 0.05 -2.51
N THR A 8 2.59 0.56 -3.34
CA THR A 8 2.38 1.73 -4.18
C THR A 8 2.63 1.39 -5.65
N LYS A 9 2.30 2.33 -6.54
CA LYS A 9 2.68 2.25 -7.95
C LYS A 9 3.26 3.58 -8.40
N THR A 10 4.20 3.54 -9.34
CA THR A 10 4.77 4.74 -9.95
C THR A 10 3.67 5.53 -10.66
N GLY A 11 3.64 6.86 -10.46
CA GLY A 11 2.67 7.75 -11.10
C GLY A 11 1.29 7.81 -10.43
N CYS A 12 1.14 7.33 -9.19
CA CYS A 12 -0.12 7.43 -8.45
C CYS A 12 -0.07 8.51 -7.36
N PRO A 13 -0.78 9.64 -7.51
CA PRO A 13 -0.76 10.72 -6.53
C PRO A 13 -1.34 10.29 -5.17
N TYR A 14 -2.31 9.36 -5.19
CA TYR A 14 -2.94 8.81 -4.00
C TYR A 14 -1.96 8.03 -3.11
N CYS A 15 -1.03 7.29 -3.71
CA CYS A 15 -0.02 6.55 -2.96
C CYS A 15 0.88 7.48 -2.13
N ALA A 16 1.31 8.59 -2.73
CA ALA A 16 2.13 9.59 -2.04
C ALA A 16 1.41 10.17 -0.82
N ARG A 17 0.10 10.44 -0.94
CA ARG A 17 -0.73 10.96 0.15
C ARG A 17 -0.82 9.98 1.32
N THR A 18 -1.11 8.70 1.05
CA THR A 18 -1.15 7.66 2.09
C THR A 18 0.18 7.57 2.83
N MET A 19 1.30 7.54 2.11
CA MET A 19 2.62 7.48 2.74
C MET A 19 2.92 8.70 3.60
N GLN A 20 2.55 9.89 3.13
CA GLN A 20 2.68 11.11 3.92
C GLN A 20 1.83 11.08 5.19
N GLU A 21 0.60 10.57 5.13
CA GLU A 21 -0.24 10.41 6.32
C GLU A 21 0.40 9.46 7.34
N TYR A 22 0.87 8.29 6.92
CA TYR A 22 1.51 7.35 7.82
C TYR A 22 2.81 7.92 8.41
N LYS A 23 3.58 8.65 7.60
CA LYS A 23 4.79 9.34 8.05
C LYS A 23 4.48 10.46 9.05
N ALA A 24 3.42 11.23 8.80
CA ALA A 24 2.94 12.28 9.71
C ALA A 24 2.43 11.71 11.03
N ARG A 25 1.83 10.51 11.01
CA ARG A 25 1.42 9.76 12.20
C ARG A 25 2.60 9.13 12.96
N GLY A 26 3.82 9.21 12.44
CA GLY A 26 5.01 8.59 13.04
C GLY A 26 5.01 7.05 12.97
N ILE A 27 4.20 6.47 12.08
CA ILE A 27 4.13 5.03 11.88
C ILE A 27 5.26 4.63 10.94
N GLN A 28 6.10 3.70 11.36
CA GLN A 28 7.09 3.11 10.46
C GLN A 28 6.39 2.17 9.48
N PHE A 29 6.64 2.39 8.19
CA PHE A 29 6.12 1.54 7.13
C PHE A 29 7.18 1.30 6.05
N LYS A 30 7.05 0.20 5.34
CA LYS A 30 7.88 -0.16 4.19
C LYS A 30 7.13 0.14 2.91
N GLU A 31 7.67 1.01 2.07
CA GLU A 31 7.15 1.24 0.73
C GLU A 31 7.57 0.08 -0.20
N VAL A 32 6.62 -0.49 -0.93
CA VAL A 32 6.88 -1.51 -1.96
C VAL A 32 6.22 -1.08 -3.26
N ASN A 33 7.05 -0.78 -4.27
CA ASN A 33 6.55 -0.32 -5.56
C ASN A 33 6.19 -1.51 -6.47
N THR A 34 4.90 -1.75 -6.62
CA THR A 34 4.32 -2.81 -7.47
C THR A 34 4.47 -2.58 -8.98
N SER A 35 4.84 -1.37 -9.41
CA SER A 35 5.21 -1.10 -10.82
C SER A 35 6.61 -1.57 -11.15
N LEU A 36 7.52 -1.50 -10.18
CA LEU A 36 8.90 -1.94 -10.33
C LEU A 36 9.08 -3.41 -9.95
N ASP A 37 8.23 -3.91 -9.04
CA ASP A 37 8.28 -5.27 -8.54
C ASP A 37 6.99 -6.06 -8.93
N PRO A 38 7.05 -6.89 -9.99
CA PRO A 38 5.90 -7.68 -10.43
C PRO A 38 5.49 -8.74 -9.41
N ALA A 39 6.43 -9.23 -8.58
CA ALA A 39 6.12 -10.20 -7.53
C ALA A 39 5.25 -9.56 -6.44
N ALA A 40 5.52 -8.32 -6.05
CA ALA A 40 4.71 -7.56 -5.10
C ALA A 40 3.29 -7.29 -5.64
N ARG A 41 3.18 -6.98 -6.94
CA ARG A 41 1.87 -6.84 -7.61
C ARG A 41 1.07 -8.14 -7.54
N GLN A 42 1.71 -9.25 -7.89
CA GLN A 42 1.08 -10.56 -7.88
C GLN A 42 0.70 -10.97 -6.46
N LEU A 43 1.57 -10.75 -5.48
CA LEU A 43 1.29 -10.97 -4.07
C LEU A 43 0.11 -10.12 -3.59
N CYS A 44 -0.02 -8.85 -3.99
CA CYS A 44 -1.21 -8.06 -3.65
C CYS A 44 -2.50 -8.67 -4.20
N ARG A 45 -2.45 -9.18 -5.43
CA ARG A 45 -3.63 -9.78 -6.06
C ARG A 45 -3.98 -11.14 -5.44
N GLU A 46 -3.00 -12.01 -5.23
CA GLU A 46 -3.21 -13.38 -4.75
C GLU A 46 -3.37 -13.46 -3.24
N LYS A 47 -2.51 -12.76 -2.49
CA LYS A 47 -2.51 -12.80 -1.01
C LYS A 47 -3.55 -11.88 -0.41
N TYR A 48 -3.73 -10.70 -1.01
CA TYR A 48 -4.57 -9.64 -0.45
C TYR A 48 -5.89 -9.42 -1.22
N GLY A 49 -6.06 -10.07 -2.38
CA GLY A 49 -7.22 -9.84 -3.25
C GLY A 49 -7.28 -8.42 -3.83
N ALA A 50 -6.23 -7.63 -3.62
CA ALA A 50 -6.19 -6.22 -3.96
C ALA A 50 -5.62 -6.05 -5.37
N SER A 51 -6.46 -5.65 -6.31
CA SER A 51 -6.04 -5.28 -7.67
C SER A 51 -5.76 -3.79 -7.83
N LYS A 52 -5.94 -3.01 -6.77
CA LYS A 52 -5.86 -1.55 -6.78
C LYS A 52 -4.94 -1.08 -5.66
N VAL A 53 -4.23 0.00 -5.90
CA VAL A 53 -3.31 0.65 -4.97
C VAL A 53 -3.80 2.08 -4.67
N PRO A 54 -3.46 2.66 -3.51
CA PRO A 54 -2.57 2.15 -2.45
C PRO A 54 -3.14 0.95 -1.68
N VAL A 55 -2.30 0.00 -1.28
CA VAL A 55 -2.68 -1.09 -0.35
C VAL A 55 -1.82 -0.99 0.88
N VAL A 56 -2.44 -0.88 2.05
CA VAL A 56 -1.74 -0.91 3.33
C VAL A 56 -1.97 -2.25 3.99
N VAL A 57 -0.87 -2.90 4.33
CA VAL A 57 -0.82 -4.16 5.03
C VAL A 57 -0.14 -3.94 6.36
N GLN A 58 -0.79 -4.31 7.44
CA GLN A 58 -0.23 -4.23 8.78
C GLN A 58 -0.30 -5.61 9.41
N ASP A 59 0.84 -6.11 9.88
CA ASP A 59 0.95 -7.43 10.51
C ASP A 59 0.46 -8.58 9.60
N GLY A 60 0.75 -8.46 8.29
CA GLY A 60 0.31 -9.42 7.28
C GLY A 60 -1.18 -9.36 6.93
N LYS A 61 -1.96 -8.46 7.54
CA LYS A 61 -3.37 -8.23 7.23
C LYS A 61 -3.56 -6.94 6.46
N VAL A 62 -4.43 -6.96 5.46
CA VAL A 62 -4.79 -5.76 4.73
C VAL A 62 -5.67 -4.89 5.60
N VAL A 63 -5.22 -3.67 5.88
CA VAL A 63 -5.98 -2.70 6.67
C VAL A 63 -6.62 -1.63 5.78
N GLN A 64 -6.09 -1.42 4.58
CA GLN A 64 -6.61 -0.44 3.62
C GLN A 64 -6.35 -0.91 2.18
N ILE A 65 -7.38 -0.82 1.33
CA ILE A 65 -7.28 -1.04 -0.12
C ILE A 65 -7.91 0.19 -0.80
N GLY A 66 -7.15 0.86 -1.65
CA GLY A 66 -7.56 2.11 -2.27
C GLY A 66 -7.34 3.33 -1.38
N ASP A 67 -7.45 4.51 -1.98
CA ASP A 67 -7.41 5.77 -1.26
C ASP A 67 -8.77 6.09 -0.63
N SER A 68 -8.75 6.88 0.45
CA SER A 68 -9.92 7.27 1.24
C SER A 68 -11.01 8.00 0.44
N SER A 69 -10.75 8.36 -0.82
CA SER A 69 -11.67 9.09 -1.70
C SER A 69 -12.55 8.18 -2.57
N GLY A 70 -12.44 6.86 -2.50
CA GLY A 70 -13.38 5.92 -3.15
C GLY A 70 -13.36 5.92 -4.69
N MET A 71 -12.41 6.60 -5.33
CA MET A 71 -12.24 6.65 -6.80
C MET A 71 -11.14 5.72 -7.31
N GLY A 72 -10.93 4.59 -6.64
CA GLY A 72 -10.02 3.51 -7.05
C GLY A 72 -10.80 2.34 -7.57
#